data_AF-A0A529NQY8-F1
#
_entry.id   AF-A0A529NQY8-F1
#
_cell.length_a   1.000
_cell.length_b   1.000
_cell.length_c   1.000
_cell.angle_alpha   90.00
_cell.angle_beta   90.00
_cell.angle_gamma   90.00
#
_symmetry.space_group_name_H-M   'P 1'
#
loop_
_entity.id
_entity.type
_entity.pdbx_description
1 polymer ?
#
loop_
_entity_poly.entity_id
_entity_poly.type
_entity_poly.pdbx_seq_one_letter_code
_entity_poly.pdbx_strand_id
1 'polypeptide(L)'
;RAARPGVAVVTPPMAGVRGLKALGAKRISMLTPYTVETSRPMAAYFAGRGFEIVSFTCLGFEDDREMARIPPAALVELAGKATDAEADALFVSCTALRSALAVAGMERAIGRPVVTSNQASAWNCLRLCGDATARPQFGRLMTKSLVQ
;
A
#
# COMPACT_ATOMS: atom_id res chain seq x y z
N ARG A 1 -23.06 18.92 9.94
CA ARG A 1 -23.50 19.23 8.56
C ARG A 1 -22.86 18.19 7.63
N ALA A 2 -23.61 17.27 7.03
CA ALA A 2 -23.05 16.29 6.09
C ALA A 2 -22.91 16.95 4.71
N ALA A 3 -21.68 17.11 4.22
CA ALA A 3 -21.42 17.98 3.08
C ALA A 3 -21.89 17.40 1.73
N ARG A 4 -21.97 16.06 1.57
CA ARG A 4 -22.47 15.36 0.36
C ARG A 4 -22.92 13.91 0.65
N PRO A 5 -24.18 13.66 1.04
CA PRO A 5 -24.67 12.30 1.23
C PRO A 5 -24.66 11.51 -0.10
N GLY A 6 -24.34 10.21 -0.05
CA GLY A 6 -24.35 9.32 -1.22
C GLY A 6 -23.08 9.32 -2.08
N VAL A 7 -22.11 10.19 -1.82
CA VAL A 7 -20.83 10.20 -2.54
C VAL A 7 -19.87 9.17 -1.93
N ALA A 8 -19.27 8.32 -2.76
CA ALA A 8 -18.29 7.36 -2.32
C ALA A 8 -17.03 8.07 -1.77
N VAL A 9 -16.57 7.65 -0.60
CA VAL A 9 -15.38 8.20 0.06
C VAL A 9 -14.23 7.20 -0.03
N VAL A 10 -13.04 7.68 -0.39
CA VAL A 10 -11.81 6.88 -0.43
C VAL A 10 -10.76 7.49 0.49
N THR A 11 -10.25 6.68 1.42
CA THR A 11 -9.06 7.02 2.22
C THR A 11 -7.93 6.04 1.89
N PRO A 12 -6.66 6.47 1.91
CA PRO A 12 -5.53 5.58 1.64
C PRO A 12 -5.48 4.31 2.49
N PRO A 13 -5.67 4.33 3.83
CA PRO A 13 -5.66 3.09 4.62
C PRO A 13 -6.83 2.16 4.29
N MET A 14 -8.03 2.70 4.00
CA MET A 14 -9.16 1.89 3.55
C MET A 14 -8.86 1.25 2.18
N ALA A 15 -8.31 2.03 1.25
CA ALA A 15 -7.95 1.53 -0.07
C ALA A 15 -6.86 0.45 0.01
N GLY A 16 -5.86 0.62 0.88
CA GLY A 16 -4.83 -0.37 1.16
C GLY A 16 -5.42 -1.70 1.66
N VAL A 17 -6.32 -1.64 2.65
CA VAL A 17 -7.04 -2.83 3.14
C VAL A 17 -7.82 -3.53 2.04
N ARG A 18 -8.59 -2.78 1.24
CA ARG A 18 -9.36 -3.34 0.12
C ARG A 18 -8.46 -3.98 -0.94
N GLY A 19 -7.34 -3.32 -1.24
CA GLY A 19 -6.38 -3.82 -2.24
C GLY A 19 -5.71 -5.11 -1.80
N LEU A 20 -5.25 -5.18 -0.54
CA LEU A 20 -4.68 -6.40 0.03
C LEU A 20 -5.70 -7.56 0.05
N LYS A 21 -6.96 -7.28 0.42
CA LYS A 21 -8.04 -8.27 0.35
C LYS A 21 -8.32 -8.74 -1.08
N ALA A 22 -8.34 -7.84 -2.06
CA ALA A 22 -8.53 -8.18 -3.47
C ALA A 22 -7.39 -9.05 -4.04
N LEU A 23 -6.22 -9.01 -3.41
CA LEU A 23 -5.07 -9.86 -3.71
C LEU A 23 -5.05 -11.17 -2.90
N GLY A 24 -5.99 -11.35 -1.96
CA GLY A 24 -6.07 -12.54 -1.11
C GLY A 24 -5.00 -12.61 -0.02
N ALA A 25 -4.31 -11.50 0.29
CA ALA A 25 -3.26 -11.48 1.30
C ALA A 25 -3.85 -11.62 2.72
N LYS A 26 -3.17 -12.38 3.58
CA LYS A 26 -3.50 -12.52 5.01
C LYS A 26 -2.34 -12.09 5.89
N ARG A 27 -1.13 -12.54 5.56
CA ARG A 27 0.13 -12.15 6.20
C ARG A 27 0.78 -11.05 5.40
N ILE A 28 1.08 -9.93 6.03
CA ILE A 28 1.65 -8.76 5.33
C ILE A 28 2.89 -8.25 6.03
N SER A 29 3.86 -7.86 5.22
CA SER A 29 4.94 -6.96 5.64
C SER A 29 4.49 -5.52 5.40
N MET A 30 4.89 -4.60 6.27
CA MET A 30 4.66 -3.18 6.04
C MET A 30 5.98 -2.40 6.02
N LEU A 31 6.10 -1.51 5.05
CA LEU A 31 7.18 -0.54 4.93
C LEU A 31 6.60 0.86 5.06
N THR A 32 7.15 1.67 5.96
CA THR A 32 6.71 3.04 6.19
C THR A 32 7.90 3.96 6.41
N PRO A 33 7.85 5.21 5.93
CA PRO A 33 8.97 6.12 6.09
C PRO A 33 9.04 6.72 7.49
N TYR A 34 7.96 6.68 8.27
CA TYR A 34 7.87 7.36 9.56
C TYR A 34 8.64 6.64 10.67
N THR A 35 8.62 7.23 11.87
CA THR A 35 9.05 6.60 13.11
C THR A 35 8.11 5.48 13.54
N VAL A 36 8.57 4.61 14.46
CA VAL A 36 7.78 3.48 14.97
C VAL A 36 6.54 3.99 15.70
N GLU A 37 6.68 5.03 16.51
CA GLU A 37 5.63 5.66 17.31
C GLU A 37 4.49 6.15 16.42
N THR A 38 4.84 6.84 15.33
CA THR A 38 3.90 7.37 14.34
C THR A 38 3.18 6.25 13.57
N SER A 39 3.87 5.13 13.37
CA SER A 39 3.39 4.05 12.51
C SER A 39 2.60 2.97 13.26
N ARG A 40 2.73 2.90 14.59
CA ARG A 40 1.99 1.95 15.45
C ARG A 40 0.47 1.94 15.23
N PRO A 41 -0.23 3.10 15.18
CA PRO A 41 -1.67 3.13 14.92
C PRO A 41 -2.06 2.50 13.58
N MET A 42 -1.17 2.59 12.59
CA MET A 42 -1.39 2.01 11.28
C MET A 42 -1.27 0.48 11.32
N ALA A 43 -0.23 -0.07 11.94
CA ALA A 43 -0.12 -1.51 12.13
C ALA A 43 -1.35 -2.07 12.88
N ALA A 44 -1.78 -1.38 13.94
CA ALA A 44 -2.99 -1.73 14.69
C ALA A 44 -4.26 -1.67 13.81
N TYR A 45 -4.38 -0.65 12.95
CA TYR A 45 -5.50 -0.54 12.01
C TYR A 45 -5.57 -1.72 11.05
N PHE A 46 -4.46 -2.16 10.46
CA PHE A 46 -4.45 -3.31 9.56
C PHE A 46 -4.68 -4.63 10.31
N ALA A 47 -4.07 -4.81 11.49
CA ALA A 47 -4.32 -5.95 12.35
C ALA A 47 -5.81 -6.09 12.71
N GLY A 48 -6.45 -4.98 13.11
CA GLY A 48 -7.89 -4.92 13.39
C GLY A 48 -8.80 -5.20 12.18
N ARG A 49 -8.25 -5.29 10.95
CA ARG A 49 -8.97 -5.67 9.73
C ARG A 49 -8.73 -7.12 9.30
N GLY A 50 -8.04 -7.90 10.13
CA GLY A 50 -7.81 -9.34 9.95
C GLY A 50 -6.52 -9.69 9.23
N PHE A 51 -5.56 -8.76 9.15
CA PHE A 51 -4.21 -9.05 8.65
C PHE A 51 -3.27 -9.45 9.79
N GLU A 52 -2.42 -10.43 9.53
CA GLU A 52 -1.28 -10.75 10.38
C GLU A 52 -0.08 -9.91 9.91
N ILE A 53 0.46 -9.07 10.79
CA ILE A 53 1.62 -8.22 10.46
C ILE A 53 2.89 -9.00 10.81
N VAL A 54 3.52 -9.62 9.81
CA VAL A 54 4.70 -10.49 10.00
C VAL A 54 6.01 -9.71 10.07
N SER A 55 6.07 -8.53 9.45
CA SER A 55 7.17 -7.59 9.64
C SER A 55 6.71 -6.14 9.51
N PHE A 56 7.42 -5.25 10.21
CA PHE A 56 7.10 -3.83 10.27
C PHE A 56 8.38 -2.98 10.21
N THR A 57 8.68 -2.42 9.03
CA THR A 57 9.89 -1.64 8.78
C THR A 57 9.58 -0.15 8.74
N CYS A 58 10.17 0.61 9.66
CA CYS A 58 10.07 2.06 9.78
C CYS A 58 11.41 2.70 9.39
N LEU A 59 11.43 3.68 8.48
CA LEU A 59 12.67 4.36 8.07
C LEU A 59 13.07 5.50 9.01
N GLY A 60 12.18 5.96 9.89
CA GLY A 60 12.50 6.92 10.95
C GLY A 60 12.52 8.38 10.52
N PHE A 61 11.93 8.74 9.38
CA PHE A 61 11.81 10.15 8.97
C PHE A 61 10.69 10.87 9.73
N GLU A 62 10.95 12.13 10.07
CA GLU A 62 9.96 13.04 10.66
C GLU A 62 9.42 14.06 9.64
N ASP A 63 10.17 14.33 8.56
CA ASP A 63 9.84 15.34 7.54
C ASP A 63 9.42 14.71 6.20
N ASP A 64 8.18 14.96 5.78
CA ASP A 64 7.62 14.50 4.50
C ASP A 64 8.45 14.93 3.28
N ARG A 65 9.18 16.05 3.35
CA ARG A 65 10.04 16.53 2.25
C ARG A 65 11.24 15.60 2.03
N GLU A 66 11.77 15.03 3.10
CA GLU A 66 12.85 14.04 3.02
C GLU A 66 12.33 12.73 2.44
N MET A 67 11.13 12.31 2.86
CA MET A 67 10.46 11.13 2.32
C MET A 67 10.21 11.26 0.80
N ALA A 68 9.77 12.43 0.34
CA ALA A 68 9.51 12.68 -1.07
C ALA A 68 10.78 12.61 -1.96
N ARG A 69 11.96 12.88 -1.37
CA ARG A 69 13.26 12.79 -2.05
C ARG A 69 13.75 11.36 -2.23
N ILE A 70 13.20 10.39 -1.49
CA ILE A 70 13.54 8.97 -1.68
C ILE A 70 13.25 8.58 -3.13
N PRO A 71 14.27 8.13 -3.89
CA PRO A 71 14.07 7.79 -5.29
C PRO A 71 13.28 6.48 -5.40
N PRO A 72 12.40 6.32 -6.40
CA PRO A 72 11.65 5.08 -6.62
C PRO A 72 12.53 3.82 -6.70
N ALA A 73 13.76 3.94 -7.23
CA ALA A 73 14.71 2.83 -7.29
C ALA A 73 15.12 2.33 -5.89
N ALA A 74 15.36 3.24 -4.92
CA ALA A 74 15.69 2.84 -3.55
C ALA A 74 14.53 2.10 -2.87
N LEU A 75 13.28 2.40 -3.23
CA LEU A 75 12.11 1.67 -2.71
C LEU A 75 12.11 0.20 -3.17
N VAL A 76 12.70 -0.12 -4.31
CA VAL A 76 12.85 -1.52 -4.78
C VAL A 76 13.79 -2.30 -3.88
N GLU A 77 14.94 -1.71 -3.51
CA GLU A 77 15.88 -2.33 -2.57
C GLU A 77 15.28 -2.46 -1.16
N LEU A 78 14.60 -1.41 -0.70
CA LEU A 78 13.93 -1.40 0.60
C LEU A 78 12.81 -2.45 0.67
N ALA A 79 12.08 -2.67 -0.42
CA ALA A 79 11.07 -3.73 -0.48
C ALA A 79 11.67 -5.11 -0.20
N GLY A 80 12.85 -5.41 -0.78
CA GLY A 80 13.56 -6.66 -0.52
C GLY A 80 13.96 -6.84 0.95
N LYS A 81 14.39 -5.76 1.61
CA LYS A 81 14.79 -5.79 3.03
C LYS A 81 13.61 -5.84 3.99
N ALA A 82 12.49 -5.21 3.62
CA ALA A 82 11.31 -5.08 4.47
C ALA A 82 10.36 -6.28 4.39
N THR A 83 10.42 -7.06 3.30
CA THR A 83 9.50 -8.19 3.07
C THR A 83 10.00 -9.44 3.77
N ASP A 84 9.22 -9.93 4.72
CA ASP A 84 9.46 -11.20 5.40
C ASP A 84 9.23 -12.38 4.44
N ALA A 85 9.92 -13.49 4.68
CA ALA A 85 9.77 -14.70 3.86
C ALA A 85 8.32 -15.23 3.88
N GLU A 86 7.64 -15.11 5.01
CA GLU A 86 6.27 -15.59 5.25
C GLU A 86 5.19 -14.60 4.79
N ALA A 87 5.56 -13.40 4.33
CA ALA A 87 4.60 -12.41 3.87
C ALA A 87 3.97 -12.81 2.53
N ASP A 88 2.63 -12.73 2.47
CA ASP A 88 1.87 -12.91 1.24
C ASP A 88 1.97 -11.67 0.35
N ALA A 89 2.11 -10.48 0.95
CA ALA A 89 2.24 -9.20 0.24
C ALA A 89 3.00 -8.15 1.08
N LEU A 90 3.55 -7.15 0.39
CA LEU A 90 4.13 -5.95 1.00
C LEU A 90 3.16 -4.77 0.88
N PHE A 91 2.90 -4.09 2.00
CA PHE A 91 2.21 -2.81 2.02
C PHE A 91 3.20 -1.65 2.25
N VAL A 92 3.33 -0.76 1.27
CA VAL A 92 4.13 0.47 1.41
C VAL A 92 3.21 1.61 1.79
N SER A 93 3.33 2.07 3.03
CA SER A 93 2.48 3.10 3.58
C SER A 93 3.15 4.46 3.62
N CYS A 94 2.54 5.40 2.89
CA CYS A 94 2.78 6.84 2.88
C CYS A 94 2.33 7.37 1.51
N THR A 95 1.67 8.52 1.48
CA THR A 95 1.27 9.19 0.23
C THR A 95 2.35 10.13 -0.31
N ALA A 96 3.29 10.59 0.53
CA ALA A 96 4.43 11.42 0.10
C ALA A 96 5.51 10.60 -0.64
N LEU A 97 5.59 9.29 -0.42
CA LEU A 97 6.46 8.40 -1.18
C LEU A 97 5.95 8.26 -2.63
N ARG A 98 6.85 8.43 -3.60
CA ARG A 98 6.58 8.14 -5.02
C ARG A 98 6.55 6.63 -5.33
N SER A 99 6.03 5.84 -4.39
CA SER A 99 6.04 4.38 -4.37
C SER A 99 5.18 3.75 -5.47
N ALA A 100 4.15 4.44 -5.95
CA ALA A 100 3.33 3.99 -7.08
C ALA A 100 4.17 3.75 -8.36
N LEU A 101 5.25 4.52 -8.55
CA LEU A 101 6.16 4.37 -9.70
C LEU A 101 7.09 3.16 -9.57
N ALA A 102 7.29 2.66 -8.35
CA ALA A 102 8.21 1.56 -8.05
C ALA A 102 7.51 0.20 -7.95
N VAL A 103 6.17 0.13 -7.96
CA VAL A 103 5.40 -1.08 -7.67
C VAL A 103 5.84 -2.28 -8.49
N ALA A 104 5.87 -2.14 -9.82
CA ALA A 104 6.25 -3.24 -10.70
C ALA A 104 7.70 -3.71 -10.45
N GLY A 105 8.60 -2.78 -10.08
CA GLY A 105 9.97 -3.10 -9.69
C GLY A 105 10.04 -3.86 -8.36
N MET A 106 9.32 -3.37 -7.35
CA MET A 106 9.21 -4.02 -6.05
C MET A 106 8.63 -5.43 -6.17
N GLU A 107 7.53 -5.62 -6.91
CA GLU A 107 6.92 -6.93 -7.13
C GLU A 107 7.87 -7.92 -7.82
N ARG A 108 8.65 -7.45 -8.81
CA ARG A 108 9.69 -8.29 -9.44
C ARG A 108 10.80 -8.67 -8.46
N ALA A 109 11.25 -7.73 -7.64
CA ALA A 109 12.33 -7.97 -6.70
C ALA A 109 11.94 -8.95 -5.58
N ILE A 110 10.71 -8.87 -5.07
CA ILE A 110 10.28 -9.69 -3.93
C ILE A 110 9.47 -10.93 -4.34
N GLY A 111 9.05 -11.04 -5.60
CA GLY A 111 8.22 -12.13 -6.15
C GLY A 111 6.74 -12.12 -5.71
N ARG A 112 6.37 -11.21 -4.81
CA ARG A 112 5.07 -11.12 -4.13
C ARG A 112 4.33 -9.83 -4.54
N PRO A 113 3.00 -9.76 -4.43
CA PRO A 113 2.24 -8.53 -4.67
C PRO A 113 2.68 -7.38 -3.77
N VAL A 114 2.60 -6.16 -4.31
CA VAL A 114 2.88 -4.93 -3.56
C VAL A 114 1.68 -4.00 -3.66
N VAL A 115 1.26 -3.46 -2.52
CA VAL A 115 0.21 -2.46 -2.42
C VAL A 115 0.80 -1.18 -1.83
N THR A 116 0.58 -0.05 -2.48
CA THR A 116 1.00 1.26 -1.94
C THR A 116 -0.21 2.13 -1.65
N SER A 117 -0.08 3.08 -0.72
CA SER A 117 -1.16 4.03 -0.40
C SER A 117 -1.66 4.80 -1.64
N ASN A 118 -0.74 5.24 -2.50
CA ASN A 118 -1.05 6.01 -3.71
C ASN A 118 -1.75 5.14 -4.78
N GLN A 119 -1.15 3.99 -5.12
CA GLN A 119 -1.69 3.06 -6.11
C GLN A 119 -3.05 2.50 -5.68
N ALA A 120 -3.21 2.11 -4.41
CA ALA A 120 -4.46 1.56 -3.91
C ALA A 120 -5.58 2.60 -3.95
N SER A 121 -5.29 3.86 -3.62
CA SER A 121 -6.27 4.95 -3.72
C SER A 121 -6.73 5.15 -5.16
N ALA A 122 -5.78 5.23 -6.12
CA ALA A 122 -6.10 5.34 -7.53
C ALA A 122 -6.92 4.15 -8.04
N TRP A 123 -6.51 2.92 -7.71
CA TRP A 123 -7.23 1.69 -8.04
C TRP A 123 -8.67 1.71 -7.51
N ASN A 124 -8.86 2.01 -6.22
CA ASN A 124 -10.17 2.01 -5.59
C ASN A 124 -11.09 3.09 -6.22
N CYS A 125 -10.57 4.28 -6.51
CA CYS A 125 -11.31 5.33 -7.22
C CYS A 125 -11.73 4.88 -8.62
N LEU A 126 -10.82 4.32 -9.42
CA LEU A 126 -11.12 3.83 -10.77
C LEU A 126 -12.26 2.80 -10.74
N ARG A 127 -12.20 1.83 -9.81
CA ARG A 127 -13.24 0.80 -9.67
C ARG A 127 -14.58 1.38 -9.23
N LEU A 128 -14.59 2.35 -8.31
CA LEU A 128 -15.82 3.04 -7.91
C LEU A 128 -16.43 3.86 -9.05
N CYS A 129 -15.62 4.33 -10.00
CA CYS A 129 -16.07 5.00 -11.21
C CYS A 129 -16.46 4.04 -12.35
N GLY A 130 -16.45 2.73 -12.12
CA GLY A 130 -16.79 1.72 -13.13
C GLY A 130 -15.67 1.41 -14.14
N ASP A 131 -14.47 1.99 -13.97
CA ASP A 131 -13.32 1.63 -14.80
C ASP A 131 -12.66 0.35 -14.27
N ALA A 132 -12.95 -0.77 -14.93
CA ALA A 132 -12.37 -2.08 -14.65
C ALA A 132 -11.13 -2.40 -15.51
N THR A 133 -10.63 -1.45 -16.32
CA THR A 133 -9.52 -1.68 -17.25
C THR A 133 -8.26 -2.11 -16.49
N ALA A 134 -7.71 -3.27 -16.86
CA ALA A 134 -6.50 -3.81 -16.28
C ALA A 134 -5.26 -3.01 -16.71
N ARG A 135 -4.38 -2.68 -15.76
CA ARG A 135 -3.14 -1.93 -16.01
C ARG A 135 -1.94 -2.62 -15.33
N PRO A 136 -1.49 -3.78 -15.85
CA PRO A 136 -0.47 -4.60 -15.19
C PRO A 136 0.89 -3.91 -15.02
N GLN A 137 1.20 -2.91 -15.85
CA GLN A 137 2.41 -2.09 -15.73
C GLN A 137 2.49 -1.31 -14.40
N PHE A 138 1.34 -1.13 -13.73
CA PHE A 138 1.24 -0.48 -12.43
C PHE A 138 1.03 -1.48 -11.28
N GLY A 139 1.40 -2.75 -11.47
CA GLY A 139 1.39 -3.80 -10.44
C GLY A 139 0.14 -4.68 -10.42
N ARG A 140 0.22 -5.82 -9.71
CA ARG A 140 -0.84 -6.85 -9.69
C ARG A 140 -2.19 -6.34 -9.18
N LEU A 141 -2.21 -5.38 -8.26
CA LEU A 141 -3.46 -4.78 -7.77
C LEU A 141 -4.30 -4.14 -8.89
N MET A 142 -3.64 -3.51 -9.87
CA MET A 142 -4.30 -2.76 -10.95
C MET A 142 -5.02 -3.66 -11.96
N THR A 143 -4.89 -4.98 -11.84
CA THR A 143 -5.65 -5.98 -12.61
C THR A 143 -6.84 -6.55 -11.84
N LYS A 144 -7.00 -6.23 -10.55
CA LYS A 144 -8.05 -6.78 -9.69
C LYS A 144 -9.32 -5.94 -9.73
N SER A 145 -10.46 -6.61 -9.55
CA SER A 145 -11.76 -5.98 -9.28
C SER A 145 -11.86 -5.56 -7.82
N LEU A 146 -12.69 -4.56 -7.54
CA LEU A 146 -13.00 -4.18 -6.15
C LEU A 146 -13.83 -5.30 -5.51
N VAL A 147 -13.32 -5.89 -4.44
CA VAL A 147 -14.09 -6.82 -3.61
C VAL A 147 -14.97 -5.97 -2.70
N GLN A 148 -16.28 -6.18 -2.76
CA GLN A 148 -17.26 -5.51 -1.88
C GLN A 148 -17.19 -6.07 -0.47
#